data_AF-A0A3D9B1T8-F1
#
_entry.id   AF-A0A3D9B1T8-F1
#
_cell.length_a   1.000
_cell.length_b   1.000
_cell.length_c   1.000
_cell.angle_alpha   90.00
_cell.angle_beta   90.00
_cell.angle_gamma   90.00
#
_symmetry.space_group_name_H-M   'P 1'
#
loop_
_entity.id
_entity.type
_entity.pdbx_description
1 polymer ?
#
loop_
_entity_poly.entity_id
_entity_poly.type
_entity_poly.pdbx_seq_one_letter_code
_entity_poly.pdbx_strand_id
1 'polypeptide(L)'
;MNNIILIDDDPNFCTSFVNMAKTRGINVATGNNFNDLQELLPSQAHKFAAVVLDIKGIIDENQAIEDSSFIPVALQYLDISIPGFKRFLFTGDKSEYDKFKSLFKKEAVFIKKPTDQEALLDQLEICIQNFDQFKFRRENIAVFEAFENNKLPAAKEIKMLNILKNYNESNPVNFTGLIGDIREIHEEVYKSLNSRNKNIVPNRFVNSNGSPSFTANFYKHLLGNPVRPTFVPTSIVYQDSTVQSQTKFIHSTCSEFLHGSSSTGYSISSYTLKSLINSLMEIIIWSKQY
;
A
#
# COMPACT_ATOMS: atom_id res chain seq x y z
N MET A 1 -16.38 -2.37 5.26
CA MET A 1 -16.91 -1.86 3.97
C MET A 1 -16.91 -3.06 3.04
N ASN A 2 -18.07 -3.48 2.53
CA ASN A 2 -18.24 -4.84 2.00
C ASN A 2 -18.61 -4.86 0.52
N ASN A 3 -18.21 -3.85 -0.26
CA ASN A 3 -18.62 -3.74 -1.65
C ASN A 3 -17.58 -4.34 -2.59
N ILE A 4 -18.04 -5.05 -3.61
CA ILE A 4 -17.24 -5.55 -4.73
C ILE A 4 -17.91 -5.16 -6.05
N ILE A 5 -17.16 -5.22 -7.14
CA ILE A 5 -17.69 -5.05 -8.50
C ILE A 5 -17.78 -6.42 -9.18
N LEU A 6 -18.86 -6.68 -9.90
CA LEU A 6 -19.00 -7.82 -10.82
C LEU A 6 -19.24 -7.27 -12.23
N ILE A 7 -18.41 -7.65 -13.19
CA ILE A 7 -18.61 -7.35 -14.61
C ILE A 7 -18.95 -8.67 -15.33
N ASP A 8 -20.20 -8.80 -15.76
CA ASP A 8 -20.74 -10.01 -16.39
C ASP A 8 -21.96 -9.61 -17.23
N ASP A 9 -22.02 -10.06 -18.47
CA ASP A 9 -23.07 -9.70 -19.42
C ASP A 9 -24.36 -10.53 -19.24
N ASP A 10 -24.32 -11.61 -18.43
CA ASP A 10 -25.50 -12.41 -18.11
C ASP A 10 -26.27 -11.84 -16.89
N PRO A 11 -27.45 -11.22 -17.08
CA PRO A 11 -28.22 -10.61 -16.00
C PRO A 11 -28.81 -11.63 -15.03
N ASN A 12 -29.11 -12.85 -15.49
CA ASN A 12 -29.63 -13.92 -14.63
C ASN A 12 -28.53 -14.40 -13.70
N PHE A 13 -27.34 -14.60 -14.26
CA PHE A 13 -26.15 -14.93 -13.48
C PHE A 13 -25.83 -13.82 -12.46
N CYS A 14 -25.78 -12.55 -12.90
CA CYS A 14 -25.55 -11.41 -12.00
C CYS A 14 -26.53 -11.42 -10.82
N THR A 15 -27.82 -11.59 -11.09
CA THR A 15 -28.86 -11.62 -10.05
C THR A 15 -28.63 -12.77 -9.06
N SER A 16 -28.30 -13.96 -9.58
CA SER A 16 -27.99 -15.13 -8.76
C SER A 16 -26.76 -14.88 -7.86
N PHE A 17 -25.68 -14.36 -8.44
CA PHE A 17 -24.45 -14.05 -7.72
C PHE A 17 -24.66 -13.00 -6.64
N VAL A 18 -25.40 -11.92 -6.94
CA VAL A 18 -25.77 -10.88 -5.97
C VAL A 18 -26.52 -11.48 -4.78
N ASN A 19 -27.48 -12.37 -5.03
CA ASN A 19 -28.23 -13.02 -3.97
C ASN A 19 -27.33 -13.90 -3.09
N MET A 20 -26.43 -14.67 -3.70
CA MET A 20 -25.45 -15.49 -2.96
C MET A 20 -24.48 -14.62 -2.15
N ALA A 21 -23.92 -13.57 -2.74
CA ALA A 21 -23.02 -12.65 -2.06
C ALA A 21 -23.71 -11.96 -0.86
N LYS A 22 -24.99 -11.61 -1.02
CA LYS A 22 -25.79 -10.97 0.03
C LYS A 22 -25.98 -11.86 1.26
N THR A 23 -26.09 -13.18 1.12
CA THR A 23 -26.20 -14.08 2.29
C THR A 23 -24.92 -14.09 3.13
N ARG A 24 -23.79 -13.70 2.53
CA ARG A 24 -22.48 -13.51 3.18
C ARG A 24 -22.21 -12.05 3.59
N GLY A 25 -23.19 -11.17 3.46
CA GLY A 25 -23.04 -9.75 3.80
C GLY A 25 -22.13 -8.97 2.84
N ILE A 26 -21.97 -9.46 1.60
CA ILE A 26 -21.23 -8.80 0.53
C ILE A 26 -22.21 -8.01 -0.33
N ASN A 27 -21.92 -6.73 -0.56
CA ASN A 27 -22.65 -5.90 -1.50
C ASN A 27 -21.97 -5.97 -2.88
N VAL A 28 -22.75 -6.14 -3.94
CA VAL A 28 -22.22 -6.28 -5.30
C VAL A 28 -22.76 -5.14 -6.15
N ALA A 29 -21.86 -4.34 -6.72
CA ALA A 29 -22.19 -3.45 -7.84
C ALA A 29 -21.96 -4.21 -9.14
N THR A 30 -22.98 -4.30 -9.99
CA THR A 30 -22.92 -5.02 -11.26
C THR A 30 -22.73 -4.06 -12.41
N GLY A 31 -21.89 -4.44 -13.38
CA GLY A 31 -21.81 -3.86 -14.71
C GLY A 31 -21.86 -4.98 -15.75
N ASN A 32 -22.25 -4.66 -16.97
CA ASN A 32 -22.43 -5.61 -18.07
C ASN A 32 -21.22 -5.61 -19.01
N ASN A 33 -20.37 -4.59 -18.98
CA ASN A 33 -19.28 -4.43 -19.95
C ASN A 33 -18.06 -3.70 -19.35
N PHE A 34 -17.02 -3.53 -20.18
CA PHE A 34 -15.80 -2.82 -19.80
C PHE A 34 -16.05 -1.32 -19.51
N ASN A 35 -16.94 -0.65 -20.24
CA ASN A 35 -17.24 0.76 -20.00
C ASN A 35 -17.82 0.97 -18.59
N ASP A 36 -18.70 0.09 -18.11
CA ASP A 36 -19.22 0.13 -16.74
C ASP A 36 -18.10 0.05 -15.70
N LEU A 37 -17.08 -0.79 -15.96
CA LEU A 37 -15.89 -0.86 -15.12
C LEU A 37 -15.15 0.49 -15.09
N GLN A 38 -14.99 1.12 -16.25
CA GLN A 38 -14.33 2.42 -16.40
C GLN A 38 -15.13 3.57 -15.77
N GLU A 39 -16.45 3.48 -15.67
CA GLU A 39 -17.27 4.47 -15.00
C GLU A 39 -17.24 4.32 -13.47
N LEU A 40 -17.35 3.07 -13.00
CA LEU A 40 -17.43 2.76 -11.57
C LEU A 40 -16.12 3.04 -10.83
N LEU A 41 -14.97 2.72 -11.43
CA LEU A 41 -13.71 2.67 -10.70
C LEU A 41 -13.01 4.01 -10.44
N PRO A 42 -12.84 4.94 -11.40
CA PRO A 42 -12.01 6.13 -11.21
C PRO A 42 -12.43 7.01 -10.04
N SER A 43 -13.74 7.14 -9.79
CA SER A 43 -14.27 7.97 -8.71
C SER A 43 -14.60 7.19 -7.44
N GLN A 44 -14.71 5.86 -7.51
CA GLN A 44 -15.22 5.04 -6.41
C GLN A 44 -14.32 3.86 -6.02
N ALA A 45 -13.10 3.77 -6.53
CA ALA A 45 -12.15 2.71 -6.17
C ALA A 45 -11.98 2.53 -4.65
N HIS A 46 -12.05 3.63 -3.89
CA HIS A 46 -12.00 3.64 -2.43
C HIS A 46 -13.24 3.05 -1.74
N LYS A 47 -14.25 2.60 -2.49
CA LYS A 47 -15.47 1.96 -1.97
C LYS A 47 -15.51 0.45 -2.19
N PHE A 48 -14.63 -0.07 -3.04
CA PHE A 48 -14.68 -1.46 -3.52
C PHE A 48 -13.42 -2.22 -3.12
N ALA A 49 -13.60 -3.42 -2.57
CA ALA A 49 -12.48 -4.25 -2.13
C ALA A 49 -11.86 -5.08 -3.25
N ALA A 50 -12.67 -5.46 -4.24
CA ALA A 50 -12.24 -6.26 -5.37
C ALA A 50 -13.18 -6.08 -6.57
N VAL A 51 -12.73 -6.56 -7.73
CA VAL A 51 -13.54 -6.75 -8.95
C VAL A 51 -13.52 -8.22 -9.39
N VAL A 52 -14.66 -8.72 -9.84
CA VAL A 52 -14.82 -10.00 -10.52
C VAL A 52 -15.11 -9.70 -11.98
N LEU A 53 -14.34 -10.27 -12.89
CA LEU A 53 -14.47 -10.08 -14.33
C LEU A 53 -14.86 -11.41 -14.98
N ASP A 54 -15.95 -11.42 -15.74
CA ASP A 54 -16.22 -12.53 -16.64
C ASP A 54 -15.19 -12.56 -17.78
N ILE A 55 -14.64 -13.75 -18.06
CA ILE A 55 -13.58 -13.89 -19.08
C ILE A 55 -14.07 -13.51 -20.48
N LYS A 56 -15.37 -13.67 -20.72
CA LYS A 56 -16.02 -13.45 -22.01
C LYS A 56 -16.82 -12.14 -22.03
N GLY A 57 -16.38 -11.14 -21.26
CA GLY A 57 -17.01 -9.83 -21.25
C GLY A 57 -17.01 -9.11 -22.61
N ILE A 58 -17.93 -8.16 -22.74
CA ILE A 58 -18.06 -7.27 -23.89
C ILE A 58 -17.31 -5.95 -23.58
N ILE A 59 -16.65 -5.35 -24.57
CA ILE A 59 -15.90 -4.09 -24.38
C ILE A 59 -16.83 -2.88 -24.49
N ASP A 60 -17.72 -2.84 -25.49
CA ASP A 60 -18.67 -1.74 -25.72
C ASP A 60 -20.12 -2.26 -25.87
N GLU A 61 -21.10 -1.45 -25.48
CA GLU A 61 -22.54 -1.74 -25.60
C GLU A 61 -22.99 -2.03 -27.04
N ASN A 62 -22.23 -1.54 -28.03
CA ASN A 62 -22.51 -1.73 -29.44
C ASN A 62 -21.95 -3.05 -30.02
N GLN A 63 -21.17 -3.81 -29.24
CA GLN A 63 -20.65 -5.11 -29.69
C GLN A 63 -21.69 -6.21 -29.50
N ALA A 64 -21.97 -6.96 -30.57
CA ALA A 64 -22.92 -8.07 -30.57
C ALA A 64 -22.33 -9.39 -30.05
N ILE A 65 -20.99 -9.49 -29.95
CA ILE A 65 -20.27 -10.72 -29.60
C ILE A 65 -19.12 -10.36 -28.64
N GLU A 66 -18.88 -11.26 -27.68
CA GLU A 66 -17.77 -11.28 -26.74
C GLU A 66 -16.40 -11.09 -27.43
N ASP A 67 -15.52 -10.26 -26.86
CA ASP A 67 -14.21 -9.97 -27.42
C ASP A 67 -13.11 -10.70 -26.62
N SER A 68 -12.34 -11.55 -27.28
CA SER A 68 -11.19 -12.24 -26.67
C SER A 68 -10.12 -11.31 -26.09
N SER A 69 -10.13 -10.03 -26.46
CA SER A 69 -9.26 -8.98 -25.93
C SER A 69 -9.78 -8.31 -24.65
N PHE A 70 -11.02 -8.57 -24.22
CA PHE A 70 -11.63 -7.97 -23.02
C PHE A 70 -10.74 -8.11 -21.79
N ILE A 71 -10.35 -9.32 -21.41
CA ILE A 71 -9.52 -9.54 -20.22
C ILE A 71 -8.15 -8.86 -20.33
N PRO A 72 -7.35 -9.04 -21.41
CA PRO A 72 -6.12 -8.28 -21.59
C PRO A 72 -6.28 -6.76 -21.39
N VAL A 73 -7.33 -6.17 -21.98
CA VAL A 73 -7.61 -4.73 -21.88
C VAL A 73 -8.02 -4.34 -20.46
N ALA A 74 -8.90 -5.11 -19.83
CA ALA A 74 -9.37 -4.83 -18.47
C ALA A 74 -8.25 -4.94 -17.43
N LEU A 75 -7.38 -5.95 -17.55
CA LEU A 75 -6.23 -6.12 -16.67
C LEU A 75 -5.23 -4.97 -16.84
N GLN A 76 -4.92 -4.59 -18.09
CA GLN A 76 -4.04 -3.46 -18.37
C GLN A 76 -4.61 -2.15 -17.80
N TYR A 77 -5.91 -1.92 -17.96
CA TYR A 77 -6.59 -0.75 -17.40
C TYR A 77 -6.49 -0.70 -15.87
N LEU A 78 -6.73 -1.83 -15.19
CA LEU A 78 -6.61 -1.94 -13.74
C LEU A 78 -5.17 -1.71 -13.27
N ASP A 79 -4.18 -2.27 -13.97
CA ASP A 79 -2.76 -2.09 -13.63
C ASP A 79 -2.30 -0.63 -13.75
N ILE A 80 -2.80 0.11 -14.74
CA ILE A 80 -2.45 1.52 -14.96
C ILE A 80 -3.24 2.44 -14.02
N SER A 81 -4.56 2.25 -13.95
CA SER A 81 -5.46 3.22 -13.30
C SER A 81 -5.50 3.03 -11.79
N ILE A 82 -5.42 1.77 -11.32
CA ILE A 82 -5.60 1.41 -9.91
C ILE A 82 -4.64 0.26 -9.56
N PRO A 83 -3.32 0.52 -9.52
CA PRO A 83 -2.34 -0.55 -9.36
C PRO A 83 -2.56 -1.34 -8.06
N GLY A 84 -2.48 -2.67 -8.14
CA GLY A 84 -2.67 -3.56 -7.00
C GLY A 84 -4.13 -3.78 -6.56
N PHE A 85 -5.11 -3.32 -7.34
CA PHE A 85 -6.52 -3.63 -7.09
C PHE A 85 -6.78 -5.14 -7.18
N LYS A 86 -7.49 -5.70 -6.19
CA LYS A 86 -7.79 -7.13 -6.17
C LYS A 86 -8.79 -7.45 -7.27
N ARG A 87 -8.45 -8.45 -8.09
CA ARG A 87 -9.26 -8.86 -9.23
C ARG A 87 -9.29 -10.37 -9.34
N PHE A 88 -10.41 -10.87 -9.84
CA PHE A 88 -10.68 -12.29 -10.00
C PHE A 88 -11.28 -12.52 -11.39
N LEU A 89 -10.82 -13.57 -12.07
CA LEU A 89 -11.35 -13.97 -13.36
C LEU A 89 -12.37 -15.09 -13.18
N PHE A 90 -13.51 -14.97 -13.86
CA PHE A 90 -14.62 -15.90 -13.72
C PHE A 90 -15.16 -16.36 -15.07
N THR A 91 -15.47 -17.65 -15.22
CA THR A 91 -15.96 -18.15 -16.52
C THR A 91 -16.82 -19.40 -16.41
N GLY A 92 -17.81 -19.54 -17.29
CA GLY A 92 -18.54 -20.81 -17.46
C GLY A 92 -17.83 -21.83 -18.34
N ASP A 93 -16.81 -21.41 -19.10
CA ASP A 93 -16.17 -22.23 -20.13
C ASP A 93 -14.88 -22.88 -19.61
N LYS A 94 -14.87 -24.20 -19.56
CA LYS A 94 -13.73 -24.97 -19.06
C LYS A 94 -12.49 -24.81 -19.95
N SER A 95 -12.67 -24.66 -21.26
CA SER A 95 -11.55 -24.49 -22.19
C SER A 95 -10.86 -23.13 -21.99
N GLU A 96 -11.65 -22.07 -21.78
CA GLU A 96 -11.13 -20.74 -21.47
C GLU A 96 -10.50 -20.71 -20.08
N TYR A 97 -11.07 -21.39 -19.08
CA TYR A 97 -10.42 -21.53 -17.77
C TYR A 97 -8.99 -22.05 -17.89
N ASP A 98 -8.77 -23.15 -18.62
CA ASP A 98 -7.44 -23.77 -18.73
C ASP A 98 -6.47 -22.85 -19.49
N LYS A 99 -6.96 -22.14 -20.53
CA LYS A 99 -6.20 -21.14 -21.29
C LYS A 99 -5.79 -19.95 -20.42
N PHE A 100 -6.74 -19.32 -19.72
CA PHE A 100 -6.49 -18.14 -18.90
C PHE A 100 -5.63 -18.44 -17.68
N LYS A 101 -5.83 -19.59 -17.04
CA LYS A 101 -4.96 -20.04 -15.94
C LYS A 101 -3.51 -20.21 -16.37
N SER A 102 -3.27 -20.62 -17.62
CA SER A 102 -1.93 -20.74 -18.20
C SER A 102 -1.30 -19.38 -18.52
N LEU A 103 -2.09 -18.48 -19.14
CA LEU A 103 -1.64 -17.16 -19.58
C LEU A 103 -1.45 -16.17 -18.42
N PHE A 104 -2.35 -16.16 -17.45
CA PHE A 104 -2.42 -15.18 -16.38
C PHE A 104 -2.10 -15.81 -15.02
N LYS A 105 -0.87 -16.34 -14.87
CA LYS A 105 -0.43 -17.09 -13.68
C LYS A 105 -0.53 -16.32 -12.34
N LYS A 106 -0.60 -14.99 -12.40
CA LYS A 106 -0.74 -14.13 -11.22
C LYS A 106 -2.19 -13.93 -10.79
N GLU A 107 -3.14 -14.20 -11.68
CA GLU A 107 -4.56 -13.97 -11.45
C GLU A 107 -5.23 -15.24 -10.92
N ALA A 108 -6.17 -15.06 -10.00
CA ALA A 108 -7.00 -16.15 -9.54
C ALA A 108 -8.19 -16.33 -10.50
N VAL A 109 -8.27 -17.52 -11.09
CA VAL A 109 -9.28 -17.88 -12.11
C VAL A 109 -10.22 -18.94 -11.51
N PHE A 110 -11.53 -18.73 -11.65
CA PHE A 110 -12.58 -19.60 -11.11
C PHE A 110 -13.58 -20.00 -12.20
N ILE A 111 -14.26 -21.13 -12.03
CA ILE A 111 -15.32 -21.59 -12.93
C ILE A 111 -16.71 -21.28 -12.33
N LYS A 112 -17.71 -20.92 -13.15
CA LYS A 112 -19.14 -20.77 -12.80
C LYS A 112 -19.79 -22.10 -12.41
N LYS A 113 -19.23 -22.77 -11.41
CA LYS A 113 -19.74 -23.99 -10.75
C LYS A 113 -19.90 -23.71 -9.26
N PRO A 114 -20.86 -24.36 -8.58
CA PRO A 114 -21.14 -24.07 -7.17
C PRO A 114 -19.91 -24.08 -6.26
N THR A 115 -19.01 -25.07 -6.40
CA THR A 115 -17.80 -25.16 -5.56
C THR A 115 -16.83 -24.00 -5.73
N ASP A 116 -16.63 -23.58 -6.98
CA ASP A 116 -15.71 -22.49 -7.32
C ASP A 116 -16.33 -21.12 -7.01
N GLN A 117 -17.66 -21.01 -7.08
CA GLN A 117 -18.40 -19.83 -6.61
C GLN A 117 -18.23 -19.63 -5.10
N GLU A 118 -18.41 -20.69 -4.31
CA GLU A 118 -18.17 -20.62 -2.86
C GLU A 118 -16.70 -20.23 -2.56
N ALA A 119 -15.74 -20.84 -3.27
CA ALA A 119 -14.33 -20.49 -3.12
C ALA A 119 -14.02 -19.03 -3.52
N LEU A 120 -14.67 -18.51 -4.57
CA LEU A 120 -14.56 -17.10 -4.95
C LEU A 120 -15.15 -16.19 -3.86
N LEU A 121 -16.31 -16.52 -3.31
CA LEU A 121 -16.94 -15.76 -2.23
C LEU A 121 -16.06 -15.74 -0.97
N ASP A 122 -15.42 -16.86 -0.62
CA ASP A 122 -14.45 -16.91 0.48
C ASP A 122 -13.26 -15.94 0.24
N GLN A 123 -12.74 -15.87 -0.99
CA GLN A 123 -11.67 -14.94 -1.35
C GLN A 123 -12.13 -13.48 -1.31
N LEU A 124 -13.36 -13.20 -1.72
CA LEU A 124 -13.95 -11.86 -1.66
C LEU A 124 -14.15 -11.42 -0.20
N GLU A 125 -14.59 -12.31 0.69
CA GLU A 125 -14.66 -12.03 2.12
C GLU A 125 -13.29 -11.69 2.70
N ILE A 126 -12.25 -12.45 2.35
CA ILE A 126 -10.87 -12.12 2.74
C ILE A 126 -10.48 -10.73 2.23
N CYS A 127 -10.85 -10.37 1.00
CA CYS A 127 -10.57 -9.05 0.46
C CYS A 127 -11.27 -7.93 1.21
N ILE A 128 -12.52 -8.15 1.59
CA ILE A 128 -13.33 -7.22 2.36
C ILE A 128 -12.77 -7.04 3.78
N GLN A 129 -12.39 -8.15 4.44
CA GLN A 129 -11.79 -8.12 5.78
C GLN A 129 -10.47 -7.36 5.79
N ASN A 130 -9.70 -7.42 4.69
CA ASN A 130 -8.41 -6.75 4.54
C ASN A 130 -8.49 -5.44 3.72
N PHE A 131 -9.70 -4.92 3.51
CA PHE A 131 -9.95 -3.78 2.63
C PHE A 131 -9.06 -2.58 2.94
N ASP A 132 -9.02 -2.16 4.20
CA ASP A 132 -8.23 -1.01 4.64
C ASP A 132 -6.74 -1.23 4.36
N GLN A 133 -6.24 -2.44 4.56
CA GLN A 133 -4.84 -2.75 4.30
C GLN A 133 -4.51 -2.67 2.81
N PHE A 134 -5.36 -3.24 1.95
CA PHE A 134 -5.18 -3.15 0.50
C PHE A 134 -5.33 -1.73 -0.01
N LYS A 135 -6.26 -0.96 0.56
CA LYS A 135 -6.41 0.46 0.28
C LYS A 135 -5.14 1.24 0.62
N PHE A 136 -4.60 1.09 1.83
CA PHE A 136 -3.40 1.80 2.24
C PHE A 136 -2.17 1.43 1.41
N ARG A 137 -2.01 0.14 1.06
CA ARG A 137 -0.94 -0.31 0.15
C ARG A 137 -1.02 0.40 -1.20
N ARG A 138 -2.21 0.41 -1.80
CA ARG A 138 -2.46 1.05 -3.10
C ARG A 138 -2.26 2.56 -3.08
N GLU A 139 -2.76 3.24 -2.05
CA GLU A 139 -2.65 4.70 -1.95
C GLU A 139 -1.20 5.14 -1.64
N ASN A 140 -0.34 4.22 -1.20
CA ASN A 140 1.04 4.50 -0.79
C ASN A 140 2.03 3.51 -1.42
N ILE A 141 1.83 3.12 -2.69
CA ILE A 141 2.66 2.11 -3.39
C ILE A 141 4.15 2.38 -3.24
N ALA A 142 4.57 3.64 -3.42
CA ALA A 142 5.97 4.02 -3.31
C ALA A 142 6.59 3.69 -1.94
N VAL A 143 5.82 3.71 -0.86
CA VAL A 143 6.26 3.29 0.48
C VAL A 143 6.30 1.78 0.57
N PHE A 144 5.24 1.10 0.12
CA PHE A 144 5.10 -0.35 0.31
C PHE A 144 6.03 -1.20 -0.57
N GLU A 145 6.49 -0.66 -1.69
CA GLU A 145 7.57 -1.24 -2.50
C GLU A 145 8.85 -1.49 -1.68
N ALA A 146 9.09 -0.75 -0.59
CA ALA A 146 10.22 -1.02 0.29
C ALA A 146 10.10 -2.37 1.00
N PHE A 147 8.90 -2.78 1.41
CA PHE A 147 8.68 -4.09 2.04
C PHE A 147 8.70 -5.20 1.00
N GLU A 148 8.04 -5.00 -0.14
CA GLU A 148 7.97 -5.98 -1.24
C GLU A 148 9.35 -6.33 -1.80
N ASN A 149 10.24 -5.33 -1.93
CA ASN A 149 11.60 -5.52 -2.41
C ASN A 149 12.60 -5.92 -1.30
N ASN A 150 12.11 -6.34 -0.13
CA ASN A 150 12.92 -6.71 1.05
C ASN A 150 13.91 -5.61 1.49
N LYS A 151 13.58 -4.33 1.21
CA LYS A 151 14.32 -3.16 1.71
C LYS A 151 13.88 -2.79 3.12
N LEU A 152 12.74 -3.28 3.59
CA LEU A 152 12.35 -3.23 5.00
C LEU A 152 11.78 -4.58 5.41
N PRO A 153 11.90 -4.97 6.70
CA PRO A 153 11.36 -6.24 7.16
C PRO A 153 9.82 -6.26 7.07
N ALA A 154 9.25 -7.38 6.60
CA ALA A 154 7.79 -7.57 6.52
C ALA A 154 7.08 -7.36 7.88
N ALA A 155 7.74 -7.66 9.00
CA ALA A 155 7.20 -7.39 10.33
C ALA A 155 6.91 -5.90 10.59
N LYS A 156 7.65 -4.98 9.96
CA LYS A 156 7.40 -3.53 10.06
C LYS A 156 6.28 -3.05 9.16
N GLU A 157 5.94 -3.81 8.12
CA GLU A 157 4.82 -3.48 7.23
C GLU A 157 3.50 -3.41 8.00
N ILE A 158 3.28 -4.33 8.93
CA ILE A 158 2.10 -4.36 9.81
C ILE A 158 2.02 -3.08 10.65
N LYS A 159 3.15 -2.61 11.21
CA LYS A 159 3.20 -1.33 11.95
C LYS A 159 2.92 -0.14 11.04
N MET A 160 3.44 -0.14 9.81
CA MET A 160 3.14 0.93 8.84
C MET A 160 1.65 0.99 8.51
N LEU A 161 1.00 -0.17 8.30
CA LEU A 161 -0.44 -0.25 8.09
C LEU A 161 -1.23 0.28 9.28
N ASN A 162 -0.81 -0.05 10.51
CA ASN A 162 -1.44 0.47 11.72
C ASN A 162 -1.27 1.99 11.87
N ILE A 163 -0.11 2.54 11.51
CA ILE A 163 0.12 3.99 11.49
C ILE A 163 -0.85 4.67 10.50
N LEU A 164 -0.96 4.15 9.28
CA LEU A 164 -1.85 4.72 8.25
C LEU A 164 -3.33 4.60 8.63
N LYS A 165 -3.72 3.50 9.26
CA LYS A 165 -5.08 3.33 9.80
C LYS A 165 -5.45 4.43 10.79
N ASN A 166 -4.48 4.91 11.56
CA ASN A 166 -4.65 5.95 12.56
C ASN A 166 -4.17 7.34 12.07
N TYR A 167 -4.07 7.56 10.76
CA TYR A 167 -3.62 8.83 10.19
C TYR A 167 -4.41 10.06 10.67
N ASN A 168 -5.71 9.87 10.93
CA ASN A 168 -6.61 10.92 11.41
C ASN A 168 -6.86 10.86 12.93
N GLU A 169 -6.02 10.18 13.70
CA GLU A 169 -6.12 10.16 15.16
C GLU A 169 -6.09 11.58 15.72
N SER A 170 -7.04 11.87 16.61
CA SER A 170 -7.26 13.18 17.22
C SER A 170 -7.24 13.13 18.74
N ASN A 171 -7.29 11.95 19.34
CA ASN A 171 -7.21 11.75 20.78
C ASN A 171 -5.75 11.70 21.25
N PRO A 172 -5.28 12.69 22.04
CA PRO A 172 -3.88 12.75 22.49
C PRO A 172 -3.43 11.53 23.31
N VAL A 173 -4.35 10.83 23.98
CA VAL A 173 -4.04 9.60 24.74
C VAL A 173 -3.44 8.51 23.85
N ASN A 174 -3.81 8.50 22.58
CA ASN A 174 -3.35 7.49 21.62
C ASN A 174 -2.05 7.89 20.89
N PHE A 175 -1.58 9.13 21.05
CA PHE A 175 -0.41 9.62 20.30
C PHE A 175 0.88 8.90 20.69
N THR A 176 1.10 8.63 21.98
CA THR A 176 2.35 8.01 22.45
C THR A 176 2.65 6.68 21.76
N GLY A 177 1.63 5.83 21.58
CA GLY A 177 1.78 4.55 20.88
C GLY A 177 2.18 4.73 19.41
N LEU A 178 1.49 5.64 18.70
CA LEU A 178 1.77 5.93 17.29
C LEU A 178 3.15 6.54 17.09
N ILE A 179 3.56 7.48 17.96
CA ILE A 179 4.90 8.06 17.94
C ILE A 179 5.97 6.98 18.16
N GLY A 180 5.68 5.98 19.01
CA GLY A 180 6.56 4.83 19.25
C GLY A 180 6.75 3.99 18.01
N ASP A 181 5.64 3.64 17.34
CA ASP A 181 5.69 2.90 16.08
C ASP A 181 6.42 3.69 14.99
N ILE A 182 6.18 5.01 14.88
CA ILE A 182 6.88 5.89 13.93
C ILE A 182 8.39 5.87 14.20
N ARG A 183 8.80 6.02 15.46
CA ARG A 183 10.21 6.01 15.86
C ARG A 183 10.87 4.67 15.54
N GLU A 184 10.17 3.58 15.78
CA GLU A 184 10.67 2.23 15.54
C GLU A 184 10.92 1.97 14.05
N ILE A 185 9.97 2.32 13.17
CA ILE A 185 10.15 2.18 11.72
C ILE A 185 11.25 3.12 11.22
N HIS A 186 11.30 4.36 11.71
CA HIS A 186 12.34 5.32 11.37
C HIS A 186 13.75 4.77 11.67
N GLU A 187 13.95 4.16 12.84
CA GLU A 187 15.22 3.51 13.16
C GLU A 187 15.49 2.28 12.28
N GLU A 188 14.45 1.49 11.97
CA GLU A 188 14.58 0.31 11.11
C GLU A 188 15.04 0.67 9.70
N VAL A 189 14.63 1.82 9.16
CA VAL A 189 15.12 2.31 7.85
C VAL A 189 16.64 2.38 7.85
N TYR A 190 17.24 3.03 8.84
CA TYR A 190 18.68 3.19 8.90
C TYR A 190 19.43 1.91 9.30
N LYS A 191 18.82 1.03 10.11
CA LYS A 191 19.34 -0.32 10.37
C LYS A 191 19.40 -1.14 9.08
N SER A 192 18.33 -1.12 8.30
CA SER A 192 18.21 -1.81 7.02
C SER A 192 19.18 -1.23 5.98
N LEU A 193 19.42 0.09 5.99
CA LEU A 193 20.45 0.71 5.17
C LEU A 193 21.86 0.28 5.60
N ASN A 194 22.16 0.24 6.90
CA ASN A 194 23.46 -0.23 7.40
C ASN A 194 23.74 -1.68 7.00
N SER A 195 22.74 -2.56 7.09
CA SER A 195 22.89 -3.98 6.76
C SER A 195 23.14 -4.19 5.26
N ARG A 196 22.47 -3.43 4.40
CA ARG A 196 22.64 -3.52 2.93
C ARG A 196 23.83 -2.75 2.40
N ASN A 197 24.10 -1.56 2.93
CA ASN A 197 25.08 -0.63 2.39
C ASN A 197 25.75 0.25 3.48
N LYS A 198 26.89 -0.25 3.97
CA LYS A 198 27.70 0.41 5.01
C LYS A 198 28.37 1.71 4.57
N ASN A 199 28.38 2.05 3.27
CA ASN A 199 28.90 3.34 2.81
C ASN A 199 27.94 4.48 3.16
N ILE A 200 26.64 4.18 3.16
CA ILE A 200 25.58 5.14 3.46
C ILE A 200 25.43 5.28 4.96
N VAL A 201 25.20 4.16 5.66
CA VAL A 201 25.17 4.11 7.11
C VAL A 201 26.31 3.24 7.62
N PRO A 202 27.50 3.79 7.87
CA PRO A 202 28.60 3.07 8.49
C PRO A 202 28.32 2.53 9.90
N ASN A 203 29.00 1.43 10.27
CA ASN A 203 28.88 0.82 11.61
C ASN A 203 29.19 1.79 12.76
N ARG A 204 30.04 2.81 12.55
CA ARG A 204 30.32 3.86 13.55
C ARG A 204 29.10 4.72 13.92
N PHE A 205 28.05 4.67 13.11
CA PHE A 205 26.77 5.34 13.38
C PHE A 205 25.70 4.37 13.86
N VAL A 206 26.08 3.16 14.26
CA VAL A 206 25.20 2.16 14.87
C VAL A 206 25.74 1.86 16.26
N ASN A 207 24.87 1.98 17.26
CA ASN A 207 25.19 1.71 18.66
C ASN A 207 25.35 0.20 18.90
N SER A 208 25.88 -0.18 20.07
CA SER A 208 26.07 -1.59 20.45
C SER A 208 24.77 -2.41 20.49
N ASN A 209 23.63 -1.76 20.76
CA ASN A 209 22.30 -2.37 20.71
C ASN A 209 21.69 -2.41 19.29
N GLY A 210 22.46 -2.05 18.26
CA GLY A 210 22.01 -2.00 16.88
C GLY A 210 21.19 -0.77 16.50
N SER A 211 20.92 0.17 17.40
CA SER A 211 20.15 1.38 17.06
C SER A 211 21.01 2.41 16.31
N PRO A 212 20.45 3.16 15.35
CA PRO A 212 21.18 4.24 14.70
C PRO A 212 21.52 5.38 15.68
N SER A 213 22.67 6.01 15.47
CA SER A 213 23.18 7.13 16.26
C SER A 213 23.04 8.44 15.46
N PHE A 214 21.94 9.17 15.72
CA PHE A 214 21.56 10.39 15.00
C PHE A 214 22.34 11.64 15.46
N THR A 215 23.66 11.60 15.35
CA THR A 215 24.56 12.69 15.75
C THR A 215 24.75 13.73 14.65
N ALA A 216 25.33 14.89 14.99
CA ALA A 216 25.74 15.89 13.99
C ALA A 216 26.66 15.30 12.90
N ASN A 217 27.54 14.36 13.28
CA ASN A 217 28.43 13.68 12.34
C ASN A 217 27.70 12.72 11.40
N PHE A 218 26.66 12.04 11.88
CA PHE A 218 25.80 11.21 11.04
C PHE A 218 25.11 12.05 9.96
N TYR A 219 24.48 13.16 10.36
CA TYR A 219 23.83 14.09 9.45
C TYR A 219 24.81 14.73 8.46
N LYS A 220 26.01 15.10 8.93
CA LYS A 220 27.07 15.66 8.09
C LYS A 220 27.56 14.64 7.05
N HIS A 221 27.73 13.37 7.45
CA HIS A 221 28.13 12.29 6.55
C HIS A 221 27.13 12.11 5.41
N LEU A 222 25.83 12.03 5.73
CA LEU A 222 24.80 11.83 4.71
C LEU A 222 24.65 13.03 3.74
N LEU A 223 24.99 14.24 4.19
CA LEU A 223 25.07 15.43 3.33
C LEU A 223 26.37 15.54 2.49
N GLY A 224 27.22 14.52 2.49
CA GLY A 224 28.49 14.55 1.75
C GLY A 224 29.59 15.37 2.43
N ASN A 225 29.59 15.42 3.76
CA ASN A 225 30.62 16.08 4.56
C ASN A 225 30.89 17.55 4.15
N PRO A 226 29.86 18.42 4.10
CA PRO A 226 30.04 19.80 3.69
C PRO A 226 31.00 20.54 4.63
N VAL A 227 31.86 21.39 4.05
CA VAL A 227 32.86 22.18 4.78
C VAL A 227 32.48 23.66 4.76
N ARG A 228 32.64 24.34 5.90
CA ARG A 228 32.38 25.78 6.02
C ARG A 228 33.55 26.60 5.44
N PRO A 229 33.30 27.81 4.91
CA PRO A 229 32.01 28.51 4.85
C PRO A 229 31.18 28.20 3.60
N THR A 230 31.74 27.48 2.63
CA THR A 230 31.13 27.30 1.30
C THR A 230 30.00 26.26 1.29
N PHE A 231 29.92 25.42 2.32
CA PHE A 231 28.98 24.29 2.43
C PHE A 231 29.03 23.31 1.25
N VAL A 232 30.16 23.28 0.53
CA VAL A 232 30.38 22.37 -0.59
C VAL A 232 30.65 20.96 -0.04
N PRO A 233 29.91 19.93 -0.49
CA PRO A 233 30.17 18.54 -0.16
C PRO A 233 31.58 18.12 -0.58
N THR A 234 32.29 17.40 0.29
CA THR A 234 33.62 16.82 0.01
C THR A 234 33.57 15.32 -0.20
N SER A 235 32.41 14.69 -0.04
CA SER A 235 32.16 13.29 -0.35
C SER A 235 30.81 13.10 -1.03
N ILE A 236 30.50 11.86 -1.39
CA ILE A 236 29.20 11.48 -1.96
C ILE A 236 28.06 11.98 -1.06
N VAL A 237 27.09 12.65 -1.66
CA VAL A 237 25.86 13.10 -1.01
C VAL A 237 24.84 11.96 -1.10
N TYR A 238 24.37 11.49 0.06
CA TYR A 238 23.35 10.44 0.14
C TYR A 238 21.96 10.99 0.45
N GLN A 239 21.87 12.21 0.98
CA GLN A 239 20.60 12.87 1.23
C GLN A 239 20.75 14.38 1.06
N ASP A 240 19.64 15.08 0.84
CA ASP A 240 19.58 16.53 0.82
C ASP A 240 19.14 17.11 2.18
N SER A 241 18.93 18.42 2.23
CA SER A 241 18.43 19.10 3.43
C SER A 241 16.98 18.74 3.77
N THR A 242 16.19 18.31 2.79
CA THR A 242 14.77 17.93 2.98
C THR A 242 14.69 16.65 3.81
N VAL A 243 15.35 15.58 3.37
CA VAL A 243 15.41 14.31 4.09
C VAL A 243 16.05 14.52 5.46
N GLN A 244 17.14 15.29 5.54
CA GLN A 244 17.76 15.59 6.83
C GLN A 244 16.78 16.25 7.82
N SER A 245 15.99 17.22 7.35
CA SER A 245 15.06 17.97 8.19
C SER A 245 13.95 17.05 8.71
N GLN A 246 13.46 16.14 7.87
CA GLN A 246 12.48 15.12 8.26
C GLN A 246 13.05 14.13 9.28
N THR A 247 14.26 13.61 9.06
CA THR A 247 14.94 12.72 10.02
C THR A 247 15.09 13.39 11.38
N LYS A 248 15.55 14.66 11.39
CA LYS A 248 15.69 15.45 12.62
C LYS A 248 14.34 15.70 13.29
N PHE A 249 13.31 16.03 12.52
CA PHE A 249 11.97 16.28 13.01
C PHE A 249 11.39 15.04 13.69
N ILE A 250 11.44 13.88 13.03
CA ILE A 250 11.01 12.61 13.62
C ILE A 250 11.84 12.30 14.87
N HIS A 251 13.16 12.38 14.76
CA HIS A 251 14.05 12.03 15.87
C HIS A 251 13.74 12.86 17.12
N SER A 252 13.72 14.20 16.98
CA SER A 252 13.50 15.13 18.09
C SER A 252 12.11 15.02 18.68
N THR A 253 11.07 15.04 17.83
CA THR A 253 9.68 14.99 18.29
C THR A 253 9.39 13.66 18.99
N CYS A 254 9.81 12.52 18.42
CA CYS A 254 9.62 11.23 19.07
C CYS A 254 10.37 11.18 20.41
N SER A 255 11.62 11.63 20.46
CA SER A 255 12.40 11.63 21.72
C SER A 255 11.77 12.50 22.82
N GLU A 256 11.15 13.61 22.46
CA GLU A 256 10.48 14.49 23.44
C GLU A 256 9.13 13.91 23.91
N PHE A 257 8.29 13.45 22.99
CA PHE A 257 6.90 13.12 23.30
C PHE A 257 6.65 11.66 23.70
N LEU A 258 7.61 10.74 23.50
CA LEU A 258 7.47 9.35 23.93
C LEU A 258 7.36 9.18 25.45
N HIS A 259 7.94 10.11 26.21
CA HIS A 259 7.93 10.06 27.68
C HIS A 259 6.80 10.90 28.29
N GLY A 260 5.82 11.34 27.48
CA GLY A 260 4.56 11.90 27.95
C GLY A 260 4.60 13.35 28.46
N SER A 261 5.74 14.04 28.41
CA SER A 261 5.81 15.46 28.74
C SER A 261 6.89 16.19 27.93
N SER A 262 6.48 17.27 27.24
CA SER A 262 7.42 18.23 26.67
C SER A 262 8.07 19.02 27.79
N SER A 263 9.35 19.34 27.62
CA SER A 263 10.07 20.28 28.48
C SER A 263 9.45 21.68 28.52
N THR A 264 8.66 22.03 27.50
CA THR A 264 8.00 23.34 27.36
C THR A 264 6.55 23.35 27.84
N GLY A 265 5.99 22.20 28.23
CA GLY A 265 4.57 22.04 28.52
C GLY A 265 3.65 22.04 27.29
N TYR A 266 4.19 22.21 26.07
CA TYR A 266 3.41 22.09 24.85
C TYR A 266 2.95 20.64 24.63
N SER A 267 1.71 20.46 24.18
CA SER A 267 1.18 19.16 23.76
C SER A 267 1.06 19.15 22.24
N ILE A 268 1.58 18.12 21.59
CA ILE A 268 1.43 18.01 20.14
C ILE A 268 -0.04 17.84 19.75
N SER A 269 -0.36 18.26 18.53
CA SER A 269 -1.69 18.10 17.93
C SER A 269 -1.70 16.97 16.89
N SER A 270 -2.89 16.64 16.39
CA SER A 270 -3.05 15.71 15.26
C SER A 270 -2.31 16.18 14.00
N TYR A 271 -2.08 17.48 13.83
CA TYR A 271 -1.28 18.00 12.71
C TYR A 271 0.20 17.62 12.83
N THR A 272 0.77 17.67 14.04
CA THR A 272 2.14 17.20 14.29
C THR A 272 2.25 15.71 13.98
N LEU A 273 1.26 14.91 14.41
CA LEU A 273 1.22 13.48 14.12
C LEU A 273 1.18 13.21 12.60
N LYS A 274 0.30 13.88 11.85
CA LYS A 274 0.26 13.77 10.37
C LYS A 274 1.58 14.15 9.72
N SER A 275 2.24 15.21 10.21
CA SER A 275 3.55 15.62 9.73
C SER A 275 4.61 14.54 9.97
N LEU A 276 4.58 13.86 11.12
CA LEU A 276 5.49 12.76 11.43
C LEU A 276 5.27 11.56 10.50
N ILE A 277 4.00 11.19 10.26
CA ILE A 277 3.65 10.08 9.37
C ILE A 277 4.12 10.38 7.94
N ASN A 278 3.83 11.58 7.42
CA ASN A 278 4.28 11.98 6.08
C ASN A 278 5.81 12.03 5.97
N SER A 279 6.50 12.54 7.00
CA SER A 279 7.97 12.54 7.05
C SER A 279 8.54 11.12 7.05
N LEU A 280 7.92 10.19 7.77
CA LEU A 280 8.34 8.80 7.78
C LEU A 280 8.20 8.16 6.40
N MET A 281 7.07 8.40 5.72
CA MET A 281 6.83 7.89 4.36
C MET A 281 7.89 8.39 3.38
N GLU A 282 8.24 9.68 3.43
CA GLU A 282 9.28 10.25 2.57
C GLU A 282 10.67 9.63 2.85
N ILE A 283 11.02 9.41 4.11
CA ILE A 283 12.28 8.73 4.49
C ILE A 283 12.31 7.28 3.99
N ILE A 284 11.18 6.56 4.05
CA ILE A 284 11.08 5.20 3.49
C ILE A 284 11.31 5.26 1.98
N ILE A 285 10.67 6.19 1.27
CA ILE A 285 10.81 6.37 -0.18
C ILE A 285 12.25 6.67 -0.56
N TRP A 286 12.87 7.65 0.12
CA TRP A 286 14.27 8.01 -0.06
C TRP A 286 15.20 6.81 0.14
N SER A 287 14.96 5.97 1.15
CA SER A 287 15.84 4.84 1.46
C SER A 287 15.86 3.75 0.40
N LYS A 288 14.82 3.67 -0.45
CA LYS A 288 14.69 2.62 -1.48
C LYS A 288 15.75 2.71 -2.57
N GLN A 289 16.28 3.90 -2.83
CA GLN A 289 17.31 4.11 -3.85
C GLN A 289 18.65 3.45 -3.50
N TYR A 290 18.73 2.82 -2.32
CA TYR A 290 19.92 2.22 -1.71
C TYR A 290 19.67 0.79 -1.22
#